data_AF-A0A402ADL7-F1
#
_entry.id   AF-A0A402ADL7-F1
#
_cell.length_a   1.000
_cell.length_b   1.000
_cell.length_c   1.000
_cell.angle_alpha   90.00
_cell.angle_beta   90.00
_cell.angle_gamma   90.00
#
_symmetry.space_group_name_H-M   'P 1'
#
loop_
_entity.id
_entity.type
_entity.pdbx_description
1 polymer ?
#
loop_
_entity_poly.entity_id
_entity_poly.type
_entity_poly.pdbx_seq_one_letter_code
_entity_poly.pdbx_strand_id
1 'polypeptide(L)' 'MALVHQGMLKQGKSFNASPQIFYDVAKQNGRSYYDVTQGDNLYYRAARGWDYTTGLGTPNLADFYRTITQ' A
#
# COMPACT_ATOMS: atom_id res chain seq x y z
N MET A 1 1.11 3.87 -8.79
CA MET A 1 -0.22 3.24 -9.06
C MET A 1 -0.55 3.09 -10.54
N ALA A 2 -0.18 4.00 -11.44
CA ALA A 2 -0.44 3.85 -12.89
C ALA A 2 0.07 2.52 -13.48
N LEU A 3 1.27 2.06 -13.08
CA LEU A 3 1.81 0.77 -13.50
C LEU A 3 1.01 -0.43 -12.98
N VAL A 4 0.51 -0.37 -11.74
CA VAL A 4 -0.38 -1.39 -11.16
C VAL A 4 -1.67 -1.46 -11.98
N HIS A 5 -2.26 -0.31 -12.32
CA HIS A 5 -3.44 -0.23 -13.16
C HIS A 5 -3.18 -0.78 -14.57
N GLN A 6 -2.07 -0.39 -15.22
CA GLN A 6 -1.68 -0.93 -16.51
C GLN A 6 -1.50 -2.46 -16.47
N GLY A 7 -0.90 -3.00 -15.40
CA GLY A 7 -0.76 -4.44 -15.19
C GLY A 7 -2.11 -5.14 -15.08
N MET A 8 -3.05 -4.57 -14.30
CA MET A 8 -4.42 -5.08 -14.16
C MET A 8 -5.16 -5.09 -15.51
N LEU A 9 -5.07 -4.00 -16.29
CA LEU A 9 -5.69 -3.90 -17.61
C LEU A 9 -5.14 -4.96 -18.57
N LYS A 10 -3.83 -5.26 -18.53
CA LYS A 10 -3.22 -6.33 -19.32
C LYS A 10 -3.75 -7.73 -18.95
N GLN A 11 -4.28 -7.92 -17.74
CA GLN A 11 -4.96 -9.15 -17.32
C GLN A 11 -6.46 -9.14 -17.63
N GLY A 12 -6.99 -8.11 -18.29
CA GLY A 12 -8.43 -7.94 -18.48
C GLY A 12 -9.20 -7.61 -17.20
N LYS A 13 -8.51 -7.19 -16.13
CA LYS A 13 -9.10 -6.78 -14.85
C LYS A 13 -9.18 -5.26 -14.76
N SER A 14 -10.18 -4.73 -14.05
CA SER A 14 -10.26 -3.31 -13.68
C SER A 14 -9.56 -3.06 -12.34
N PHE A 15 -8.97 -1.88 -12.17
CA PHE A 15 -8.40 -1.46 -10.90
C PHE A 15 -9.28 -0.40 -10.25
N ASN A 16 -10.00 -0.76 -9.19
CA ASN A 16 -10.75 0.20 -8.37
C ASN A 16 -9.81 0.82 -7.33
N ALA A 17 -9.38 2.06 -7.57
CA ALA A 17 -8.48 2.80 -6.69
C ALA A 17 -9.19 3.41 -5.46
N SER A 18 -10.22 2.76 -4.92
CA SER A 18 -10.90 3.23 -3.71
C SER A 18 -9.92 3.22 -2.52
N PRO A 19 -10.08 4.10 -1.51
CA PRO A 19 -9.22 4.07 -0.33
C PRO A 19 -9.16 2.70 0.35
N GLN A 20 -10.26 1.93 0.31
CA GLN A 20 -10.37 0.62 0.95
C GLN A 20 -9.33 -0.39 0.44
N ILE A 21 -9.01 -0.41 -0.86
CA ILE A 21 -8.08 -1.40 -1.43
C ILE A 21 -6.68 -1.30 -0.81
N PHE A 22 -6.25 -0.10 -0.44
CA PHE A 22 -4.93 0.12 0.16
C PHE A 22 -4.84 -0.52 1.55
N TYR A 23 -5.90 -0.40 2.35
CA TYR A 23 -5.96 -1.02 3.68
C TYR A 23 -6.17 -2.52 3.62
N ASP A 24 -6.94 -3.02 2.66
CA ASP A 24 -7.14 -4.47 2.47
C ASP A 24 -5.84 -5.16 2.08
N VAL A 25 -5.09 -4.56 1.15
CA VAL A 25 -3.78 -5.07 0.73
C VAL A 25 -2.76 -5.06 1.88
N ALA A 26 -2.78 -4.04 2.73
CA ALA A 26 -1.91 -3.99 3.92
C ALA A 26 -2.23 -5.11 4.93
N LYS A 27 -3.51 -5.46 5.10
CA LYS A 27 -3.93 -6.56 5.99
C LYS A 27 -3.55 -7.93 5.45
N GLN A 28 -3.64 -8.13 4.14
CA GLN A 28 -3.35 -9.40 3.49
C GLN A 28 -1.86 -9.70 3.44
N ASN A 29 -1.02 -8.68 3.26
CA ASN A 29 0.42 -8.85 3.09
C ASN A 29 1.20 -7.66 3.66
N GLY A 30 1.92 -7.92 4.75
CA GLY A 30 2.78 -6.91 5.40
C GLY A 30 3.97 -6.43 4.58
N ARG A 31 4.22 -6.98 3.38
CA ARG A 31 5.27 -6.53 2.45
C ARG A 31 4.77 -5.61 1.34
N SER A 32 3.46 -5.39 1.24
CA SER A 32 2.88 -4.48 0.24
C SER A 32 3.26 -3.02 0.49
N TYR A 33 3.78 -2.71 1.68
CA TYR A 33 4.33 -1.42 2.05
C TYR A 33 5.67 -1.60 2.76
N TYR A 34 6.55 -0.63 2.57
CA TYR A 34 7.71 -0.41 3.43
C TYR A 34 7.24 0.47 4.59
N ASP A 35 7.06 -0.17 5.75
CA ASP A 35 6.63 0.45 7.00
C ASP A 35 7.71 1.41 7.54
N VAL A 36 7.34 2.68 7.71
CA VAL A 36 8.25 3.71 8.22
C VAL A 36 8.05 3.80 9.72
N THR A 37 9.07 3.43 10.50
CA THR A 37 8.96 3.30 11.96
C THR A 37 9.86 4.28 12.73
N GLN A 38 10.53 5.19 12.01
CA GLN A 38 11.48 6.15 12.59
C GLN A 38 11.24 7.55 12.02
N GLY A 39 11.20 8.54 12.90
CA GLY A 39 10.88 9.93 12.59
C GLY A 39 9.55 10.39 13.19
N ASP A 40 9.20 11.64 12.96
CA ASP A 40 7.94 12.26 13.39
C ASP A 40 7.56 13.41 12.42
N ASN A 41 6.33 13.91 12.56
CA ASN A 41 5.83 15.11 11.88
C ASN A 41 5.52 16.23 12.89
N LEU A 42 6.40 16.43 13.88
CA LEU A 42 6.26 17.32 15.04
C LEU A 42 5.24 16.86 16.10
N TYR A 43 4.10 16.30 15.67
CA TYR A 43 2.99 15.96 16.57
C TYR A 43 2.82 14.45 16.77
N TYR A 44 3.12 13.65 15.74
CA TYR A 44 2.96 12.21 15.76
C TYR A 44 4.28 11.54 15.39
N ARG A 45 4.63 10.52 16.17
CA ARG A 45 5.81 9.67 15.93
C ARG A 45 5.43 8.51 15.02
N ALA A 46 6.31 8.21 14.06
CA ALA A 46 6.19 7.02 13.24
C ALA A 46 6.27 5.75 14.10
N ALA A 47 5.49 4.72 13.75
CA ALA A 47 5.36 3.50 14.52
C ALA A 47 5.12 2.31 13.61
N ARG A 48 5.12 1.10 14.17
CA ARG A 48 4.83 -0.11 13.38
C ARG A 48 3.36 -0.10 12.94
N GLY A 49 3.12 -0.31 11.66
CA GLY A 49 1.78 -0.40 11.08
C GLY A 49 1.27 0.96 10.60
N TRP A 50 -0.04 1.19 10.71
CA TRP A 50 -0.59 2.49 10.32
C TRP A 50 -0.29 3.54 11.38
N ASP A 51 0.23 4.70 10.97
CA ASP A 51 0.42 5.85 11.83
C ASP A 51 0.03 7.18 11.18
N TYR A 52 -0.08 8.23 11.99
CA TYR A 52 -0.43 9.58 11.54
C TYR A 52 0.71 10.32 10.82
N THR A 53 1.93 9.76 10.82
CA THR A 53 3.10 10.38 10.21
C THR A 53 3.21 9.98 8.75
N THR A 54 2.98 8.71 8.43
CA THR A 54 3.24 8.09 7.12
C THR A 54 2.12 7.17 6.62
N GLY A 55 1.05 6.99 7.40
CA GLY A 55 -0.03 6.09 7.05
C GLY A 55 0.48 4.65 7.05
N LEU A 56 0.29 3.94 5.93
CA LEU A 56 0.79 2.57 5.75
C LEU A 56 2.28 2.50 5.36
N GLY A 57 2.96 3.64 5.20
CA GLY A 57 4.32 3.74 4.67
C GLY A 57 4.37 3.85 3.14
N THR A 58 5.50 3.45 2.55
CA THR A 58 5.72 3.60 1.10
C THR A 58 5.29 2.33 0.35
N PRO A 59 4.48 2.41 -0.72
CA PRO A 59 4.00 1.22 -1.42
C PRO A 59 5.13 0.46 -2.12
N ASN A 60 5.20 -0.84 -1.86
CA ASN A 60 5.99 -1.79 -2.63
C ASN A 60 5.14 -2.32 -3.80
N LEU A 61 5.24 -1.69 -4.97
CA LEU A 61 4.32 -1.95 -6.08
C LEU A 61 4.33 -3.40 -6.60
N ALA A 62 5.45 -4.13 -6.45
CA ALA A 62 5.53 -5.53 -6.86
C ALA A 62 4.70 -6.43 -5.94
N ASP A 63 4.89 -6.30 -4.62
CA ASP A 63 4.12 -7.07 -3.63
C ASP A 63 2.66 -6.60 -3.57
N PHE A 64 2.40 -5.31 -3.74
CA PHE A 64 1.04 -4.76 -3.88
C PHE A 64 0.31 -5.38 -5.08
N TYR A 65 0.92 -5.35 -6.27
CA TYR A 65 0.33 -5.91 -7.48
C TYR A 65 0.09 -7.41 -7.35
N ARG A 66 1.05 -8.16 -6.78
CA ARG A 66 0.87 -9.59 -6.50
C ARG A 66 -0.33 -9.82 -5.58
N THR A 67 -0.47 -9.03 -4.53
CA THR A 67 -1.55 -9.19 -3.53
C THR A 67 -2.94 -8.95 -4.15
N ILE A 68 -3.10 -7.94 -5.02
CA ILE A 68 -4.41 -7.68 -5.67
C ILE A 68 -4.73 -8.58 -6.87
N THR A 69 -3.77 -9.38 -7.33
CA THR A 69 -3.95 -10.27 -8.49
C THR A 69 -4.06 -11.74 -8.13
N GLN A 70 -3.67 -12.11 -6.91
CA GLN A 70 -3.98 -13.40 -6.28
C GLN A 70 -5.49 -13.60 -6.14
#